data_AF-A0A975A710-F1
#
_entry.id   AF-A0A975A710-F1
#
_cell.length_a   1.000
_cell.length_b   1.000
_cell.length_c   1.000
_cell.angle_alpha   90.00
_cell.angle_beta   90.00
_cell.angle_gamma   90.00
#
_symmetry.space_group_name_H-M   'P 1'
#
loop_
_entity.id
_entity.type
_entity.pdbx_description
1 polymer ?
#
loop_
_entity_poly.entity_id
_entity_poly.type
_entity_poly.pdbx_seq_one_letter_code
_entity_poly.pdbx_strand_id
1 'polypeptide(L)'
;MGTADGSDFETYVDARWPDLVAGLEEDGVAPDDARLAVAQTLVAARRSWRRRVREEQVDVTLWAEARERAALAPRPGEPAPHGLGPRDPGDGPERWLERAERVRAARRRLAARRALAGVAVAAVLAAGWAWWAARPAPPPVREEANPLPVAWYAEGELHLADVVVRLRGVEAFVADGSAVVARLRSGEVLRVDAEGGVEPVEEAPAALDDVPVPPPVVALGPYDVLVQSVPMADGGWAHLIDSSRRDGAQDAVRQSESGRRALVVCRTPTACGEPVTVVAGGTILLR
;
A
#
# COMPACT_ATOMS: atom_id res chain seq x y z
N MET A 1 -36.23 -20.88 38.26
CA MET A 1 -36.06 -22.24 38.80
C MET A 1 -34.95 -22.92 38.00
N GLY A 2 -33.82 -23.24 38.64
CA GLY A 2 -32.65 -23.81 37.96
C GLY A 2 -31.31 -23.60 38.68
N THR A 3 -31.27 -23.70 40.01
CA THR A 3 -30.05 -23.69 40.84
C THR A 3 -29.35 -25.06 40.92
N ALA A 4 -29.91 -26.09 40.28
CA ALA A 4 -29.42 -27.48 40.30
C ALA A 4 -28.17 -27.75 39.43
N ASP A 5 -27.73 -26.79 38.61
CA ASP A 5 -26.64 -27.02 37.65
C ASP A 5 -25.24 -26.99 38.28
N GLY A 6 -25.07 -26.12 39.29
CA GLY A 6 -23.85 -26.08 40.08
C GLY A 6 -23.77 -27.26 41.05
N SER A 7 -24.91 -27.66 41.65
CA SER A 7 -24.92 -28.69 42.69
C SER A 7 -24.42 -30.05 42.20
N ASP A 8 -24.73 -30.46 40.97
CA ASP A 8 -24.34 -31.78 40.46
C ASP A 8 -22.84 -31.86 40.16
N PHE A 9 -22.27 -30.77 39.62
CA PHE A 9 -20.82 -30.68 39.38
C PHE A 9 -20.05 -30.61 40.69
N GLU A 10 -20.44 -29.73 41.62
CA GLU A 10 -19.75 -29.60 42.91
C GLU A 10 -19.89 -30.90 43.74
N THR A 11 -21.04 -31.59 43.68
CA THR A 11 -21.23 -32.91 44.33
C THR A 11 -20.28 -33.95 43.73
N TYR A 12 -20.14 -33.97 42.41
CA TYR A 12 -19.20 -34.87 41.74
C TYR A 12 -17.74 -34.57 42.14
N VAL A 13 -17.34 -33.29 42.09
CA VAL A 13 -16.00 -32.85 42.48
C VAL A 13 -15.72 -33.28 43.90
N ASP A 14 -16.64 -33.01 44.82
CA ASP A 14 -16.48 -33.35 46.22
C ASP A 14 -16.39 -34.87 46.45
N ALA A 15 -17.14 -35.66 45.70
CA ALA A 15 -17.12 -37.12 45.81
C ALA A 15 -15.85 -37.74 45.20
N ARG A 16 -15.37 -37.21 44.07
CA ARG A 16 -14.32 -37.87 43.24
C ARG A 16 -12.94 -37.23 43.37
N TRP A 17 -12.84 -36.06 44.00
CA TRP A 17 -11.56 -35.37 44.21
C TRP A 17 -10.50 -36.27 44.89
N PRO A 18 -10.77 -36.95 46.01
CA PRO A 18 -9.77 -37.78 46.68
C PRO A 18 -9.28 -38.92 45.80
N ASP A 19 -10.20 -39.60 45.12
CA ASP A 19 -9.93 -40.72 44.21
C ASP A 19 -9.05 -40.32 43.01
N LEU A 20 -9.37 -39.18 42.38
CA LEU A 20 -8.64 -38.66 41.23
C LEU A 20 -7.22 -38.22 41.60
N VAL A 21 -7.03 -37.61 42.77
CA VAL A 21 -5.72 -37.19 43.25
C VAL A 21 -4.89 -38.39 43.66
N ALA A 22 -5.44 -39.27 44.50
CA ALA A 22 -4.75 -40.47 44.98
C ALA A 22 -4.32 -41.38 43.84
N GLY A 23 -5.16 -41.55 42.81
CA GLY A 23 -4.81 -42.34 41.63
C GLY A 23 -3.58 -41.80 40.89
N LEU A 24 -3.44 -40.47 40.75
CA LEU A 24 -2.26 -39.89 40.12
C LEU A 24 -1.01 -40.02 41.01
N GLU A 25 -1.18 -39.87 42.33
CA GLU A 25 -0.10 -40.04 43.30
C GLU A 25 0.43 -41.50 43.32
N GLU A 26 -0.46 -42.49 43.23
CA GLU A 26 -0.09 -43.91 43.10
C GLU A 26 0.71 -44.19 41.81
N ASP A 27 0.37 -43.52 40.71
CA ASP A 27 1.12 -43.56 39.46
C ASP A 27 2.42 -42.71 39.50
N GLY A 28 2.79 -42.15 40.66
CA GLY A 28 4.06 -41.48 40.90
C GLY A 28 4.09 -39.98 40.59
N VAL A 29 2.94 -39.34 40.39
CA VAL A 29 2.85 -37.88 40.20
C VAL A 29 3.05 -37.17 41.53
N ALA A 30 3.83 -36.09 41.55
CA ALA A 30 4.05 -35.30 42.76
C ALA A 30 2.72 -34.74 43.31
N PRO A 31 2.52 -34.69 44.64
CA PRO A 31 1.24 -34.32 45.25
C PRO A 31 0.63 -32.99 44.72
N ASP A 32 1.43 -31.94 44.61
CA ASP A 32 0.98 -30.64 44.10
C ASP A 32 0.61 -30.67 42.61
N ASP A 33 1.36 -31.45 41.82
CA ASP A 33 1.14 -31.60 40.38
C ASP A 33 -0.12 -32.44 40.10
N ALA A 34 -0.37 -33.47 40.90
CA ALA A 34 -1.59 -34.29 40.84
C ALA A 34 -2.84 -33.41 41.08
N ARG A 35 -2.85 -32.65 42.18
CA ARG A 35 -3.96 -31.74 42.52
C ARG A 35 -4.18 -30.67 41.46
N LEU A 36 -3.10 -30.11 40.91
CA LEU A 36 -3.18 -29.11 39.84
C LEU A 36 -3.71 -29.70 38.53
N ALA A 37 -3.28 -30.90 38.14
CA ALA A 37 -3.74 -31.59 36.94
C ALA A 37 -5.23 -31.94 37.02
N VAL A 38 -5.69 -32.48 38.16
CA VAL A 38 -7.11 -32.75 38.43
C VAL A 38 -7.92 -31.45 38.39
N ALA A 39 -7.49 -30.40 39.10
CA ALA A 39 -8.18 -29.11 39.10
C ALA A 39 -8.27 -28.48 37.70
N GLN A 40 -7.21 -28.53 36.90
CA GLN A 40 -7.24 -28.04 35.51
C GLN A 40 -8.22 -28.81 34.64
N THR A 41 -8.33 -30.12 34.85
CA THR A 41 -9.29 -30.99 34.15
C THR A 41 -10.72 -30.62 34.51
N LEU A 42 -11.02 -30.51 35.81
CA LEU A 42 -12.35 -30.16 36.32
C LEU A 42 -12.77 -28.75 35.87
N VAL A 43 -11.88 -27.75 35.95
CA VAL A 43 -12.14 -26.39 35.45
C VAL A 43 -12.37 -26.38 33.93
N ALA A 44 -11.69 -27.23 33.16
CA ALA A 44 -11.93 -27.36 31.74
C ALA A 44 -13.32 -27.98 31.45
N ALA A 45 -13.70 -29.00 32.20
CA ALA A 45 -14.94 -29.74 32.04
C ALA A 45 -16.20 -28.98 32.50
N ARG A 46 -16.08 -28.07 33.48
CA ARG A 46 -17.19 -27.33 34.13
C ARG A 46 -18.22 -26.77 33.16
N ARG A 47 -17.79 -26.11 32.07
CA ARG A 47 -18.71 -25.51 31.07
C ARG A 47 -19.44 -26.54 30.19
N SER A 48 -18.91 -27.75 30.09
CA SER A 48 -19.46 -28.84 29.27
C SER A 48 -20.09 -29.95 30.11
N TRP A 49 -20.25 -29.74 31.43
CA TRP A 49 -20.64 -30.76 32.39
C TRP A 49 -21.93 -31.50 31.99
N ARG A 50 -23.00 -30.76 31.71
CA ARG A 50 -24.29 -31.32 31.26
C ARG A 50 -24.22 -32.19 30.02
N ARG A 51 -23.28 -31.91 29.11
CA ARG A 51 -23.10 -32.71 27.90
C ARG A 51 -22.39 -34.01 28.24
N ARG A 52 -21.32 -33.93 29.02
CA ARG A 52 -20.51 -35.07 29.43
C ARG A 52 -21.31 -36.09 30.27
N VAL A 53 -22.14 -35.62 31.21
CA VAL A 53 -22.99 -36.51 32.04
C VAL A 53 -23.96 -37.32 31.18
N ARG A 54 -24.46 -36.76 30.07
CA ARG A 54 -25.36 -37.48 29.14
C ARG A 54 -24.65 -38.51 28.27
N GLU A 55 -23.33 -38.43 28.14
CA GLU A 55 -22.50 -39.36 27.38
C GLU A 55 -22.07 -40.57 28.25
N GLU A 56 -22.58 -40.68 29.50
CA GLU A 56 -22.48 -41.80 30.46
C GLU A 56 -21.05 -42.29 30.84
N GLN A 57 -19.99 -41.61 30.37
CA GLN A 57 -18.59 -41.99 30.64
C GLN A 57 -17.76 -40.83 31.22
N VAL A 58 -18.36 -40.05 32.13
CA VAL A 58 -17.71 -38.88 32.73
C VAL A 58 -16.42 -39.25 33.46
N ASP A 59 -16.46 -40.28 34.30
CA ASP A 59 -15.30 -40.71 35.08
C ASP A 59 -14.14 -41.17 34.20
N VAL A 60 -14.43 -41.97 33.18
CA VAL A 60 -13.43 -42.48 32.23
C VAL A 60 -12.78 -41.33 31.46
N THR A 61 -13.59 -40.39 30.95
CA THR A 61 -13.09 -39.26 30.16
C THR A 61 -12.29 -38.29 31.01
N LEU A 62 -12.75 -37.96 32.22
CA LEU A 62 -12.02 -37.07 33.12
C LEU A 62 -10.73 -37.70 33.64
N TRP A 63 -10.73 -39.01 33.91
CA TRP A 63 -9.51 -39.71 34.33
C TRP A 63 -8.44 -39.68 33.25
N ALA A 64 -8.79 -40.05 32.00
CA ALA A 64 -7.87 -39.99 30.88
C ALA A 64 -7.30 -38.57 30.67
N GLU A 65 -8.15 -37.55 30.76
CA GLU A 65 -7.77 -36.14 30.64
C GLU A 65 -6.88 -35.63 31.80
N ALA A 66 -7.07 -36.14 33.01
CA ALA A 66 -6.25 -35.79 34.18
C ALA A 66 -4.85 -36.41 34.06
N ARG A 67 -4.76 -37.67 33.65
CA ARG A 67 -3.48 -38.35 33.35
C ARG A 67 -2.69 -37.62 32.29
N GLU A 68 -3.33 -37.24 31.18
CA GLU A 68 -2.67 -36.50 30.11
C GLU A 68 -2.09 -35.17 30.60
N ARG A 69 -2.82 -34.43 31.44
CA ARG A 69 -2.34 -33.18 32.05
C ARG A 69 -1.23 -33.38 33.07
N ALA A 70 -1.16 -34.54 33.70
CA ALA A 70 -0.06 -34.96 34.56
C ALA A 70 1.13 -35.55 33.76
N ALA A 71 1.12 -35.45 32.43
CA ALA A 71 2.13 -36.02 31.53
C ALA A 71 2.28 -37.56 31.63
N LEU A 72 1.22 -38.25 32.05
CA LEU A 72 1.12 -39.71 32.01
C LEU A 72 0.45 -40.15 30.70
N ALA A 73 0.78 -41.37 30.24
CA ALA A 73 0.07 -42.00 29.15
C ALA A 73 -1.43 -42.15 29.50
N PRO A 74 -2.36 -41.77 28.62
CA PRO A 74 -3.79 -41.96 28.85
C PRO A 74 -4.11 -43.47 28.88
N ARG A 75 -5.06 -43.88 29.73
CA ARG A 75 -5.61 -45.24 29.75
C ARG A 75 -7.09 -45.18 29.33
N PRO A 76 -7.40 -45.25 28.02
CA PRO A 76 -8.77 -45.08 27.53
C PRO A 76 -9.67 -46.21 28.02
N GLY A 77 -10.90 -45.90 28.42
CA GLY A 77 -11.87 -46.90 28.89
C GLY A 77 -11.73 -47.28 30.36
N GLU A 78 -10.64 -46.88 31.02
CA GLU A 78 -10.42 -47.14 32.45
C GLU A 78 -11.06 -46.03 33.29
N PRO A 79 -11.94 -46.34 34.26
CA PRO A 79 -12.46 -45.35 35.18
C PRO A 79 -11.38 -44.89 36.16
N ALA A 80 -11.60 -43.73 36.78
CA ALA A 80 -10.78 -43.32 37.92
C ALA A 80 -10.82 -44.42 39.00
N PRO A 81 -9.69 -44.68 39.69
CA PRO A 81 -9.69 -45.56 40.84
C PRO A 81 -10.74 -45.16 41.89
N HIS A 82 -11.12 -46.10 42.75
CA HIS A 82 -12.12 -45.87 43.79
C HIS A 82 -11.58 -46.36 45.13
N GLY A 83 -11.74 -45.54 46.18
CA GLY A 83 -11.46 -45.96 47.55
C GLY A 83 -9.96 -46.02 47.89
N LEU A 84 -9.12 -45.27 47.18
CA LEU A 84 -7.66 -45.27 47.36
C LEU A 84 -7.18 -44.53 48.61
N GLY A 85 -8.05 -43.88 49.39
CA GLY A 85 -7.64 -43.25 50.64
C GLY A 85 -8.77 -42.69 51.48
N PRO A 86 -8.55 -42.50 52.80
CA PRO A 86 -9.47 -41.78 53.66
C PRO A 86 -9.58 -40.33 53.18
N ARG A 87 -10.80 -39.78 53.20
CA ARG A 87 -11.03 -38.36 52.91
C ARG A 87 -10.31 -37.50 53.96
N ASP A 88 -9.27 -36.78 53.54
CA ASP A 88 -8.61 -35.76 54.36
C ASP A 88 -9.41 -34.44 54.29
N PRO A 89 -10.02 -33.97 55.40
CA PRO A 89 -10.74 -32.70 55.42
C PRO A 89 -9.87 -31.47 55.13
N GLY A 90 -8.54 -31.58 55.28
CA GLY A 90 -7.59 -30.51 55.01
C GLY A 90 -7.22 -30.32 53.54
N ASP A 91 -7.59 -31.27 52.67
CA ASP A 91 -7.17 -31.29 51.26
C ASP A 91 -8.32 -31.05 50.27
N GLY A 92 -9.05 -29.97 50.50
CA GLY A 92 -10.17 -29.56 49.65
C GLY A 92 -9.77 -29.10 48.24
N PRO A 93 -10.67 -29.26 47.25
CA PRO A 93 -10.44 -28.90 45.85
C PRO A 93 -10.34 -27.38 45.59
N GLU A 94 -10.90 -26.54 46.48
CA GLU A 94 -11.22 -25.14 46.21
C GLU A 94 -9.97 -24.32 45.83
N ARG A 95 -8.91 -24.42 46.64
CA ARG A 95 -7.64 -23.70 46.42
C ARG A 95 -6.99 -24.06 45.07
N TRP A 96 -7.16 -25.30 44.63
CA TRP A 96 -6.57 -25.82 43.40
C TRP A 96 -7.41 -25.44 42.18
N LEU A 97 -8.74 -25.48 42.30
CA LEU A 97 -9.65 -24.97 41.27
C LEU A 97 -9.40 -23.49 40.99
N GLU A 98 -9.27 -22.65 42.03
CA GLU A 98 -8.91 -21.23 41.89
C GLU A 98 -7.54 -21.03 41.21
N ARG A 99 -6.55 -21.85 41.57
CA ARG A 99 -5.23 -21.83 40.93
C ARG A 99 -5.32 -22.20 39.46
N ALA A 100 -6.08 -23.24 39.11
CA ALA A 100 -6.31 -23.66 37.74
C ALA A 100 -7.03 -22.59 36.90
N GLU A 101 -8.03 -21.91 37.47
CA GLU A 101 -8.71 -20.79 36.81
C GLU A 101 -7.77 -19.62 36.52
N ARG A 102 -6.88 -19.26 37.47
CA ARG A 102 -5.85 -18.23 37.26
C ARG A 102 -4.89 -18.58 36.13
N VAL A 103 -4.40 -19.83 36.08
CA VAL A 103 -3.52 -20.31 34.99
C VAL A 103 -4.24 -20.21 33.64
N ARG A 104 -5.51 -20.63 33.57
CA ARG A 104 -6.32 -20.54 32.34
C ARG A 104 -6.52 -19.10 31.89
N ALA A 105 -6.82 -18.19 32.82
CA ALA A 105 -7.00 -16.78 32.52
C ALA A 105 -5.71 -16.13 31.99
N ALA A 106 -4.56 -16.43 32.60
CA ALA A 106 -3.25 -15.94 32.15
C ALA A 106 -2.93 -16.40 30.72
N ARG A 107 -3.13 -17.69 30.41
CA ARG A 107 -2.93 -18.24 29.05
C ARG A 107 -3.83 -17.56 28.01
N ARG A 108 -5.12 -17.33 28.34
CA ARG A 108 -6.06 -16.61 27.45
C ARG A 108 -5.63 -15.18 27.17
N ARG A 109 -5.17 -14.44 28.19
CA ARG A 109 -4.67 -13.06 28.02
C ARG A 109 -3.47 -13.00 27.08
N LEU A 110 -2.53 -13.94 27.22
CA LEU A 110 -1.37 -14.02 26.33
C LEU A 110 -1.76 -14.33 24.88
N ALA A 111 -2.66 -15.29 24.67
CA ALA A 111 -3.17 -15.62 23.34
C ALA A 111 -3.89 -14.44 22.67
N ALA A 112 -4.75 -13.74 23.42
CA ALA A 112 -5.45 -12.55 22.93
C ALA A 112 -4.49 -11.42 22.55
N ARG A 113 -3.46 -11.16 23.37
CA ARG A 113 -2.41 -10.17 23.06
C ARG A 113 -1.65 -10.50 21.78
N ARG A 114 -1.28 -11.78 21.59
CA ARG A 114 -0.60 -12.23 20.36
C ARG A 114 -1.50 -12.09 19.13
N ALA A 115 -2.78 -12.43 19.24
CA ALA A 115 -3.74 -12.26 18.15
C ALA A 115 -3.90 -10.78 17.76
N LEU A 116 -4.05 -9.89 18.75
CA LEU A 116 -4.12 -8.44 18.53
C LEU A 116 -2.86 -7.90 17.84
N ALA A 117 -1.68 -8.33 18.28
CA ALA A 117 -0.42 -7.95 17.63
C ALA A 117 -0.36 -8.41 16.17
N GLY A 118 -0.79 -9.65 15.88
CA GLY A 118 -0.86 -10.15 14.51
C GLY A 118 -1.81 -9.33 13.62
N VAL A 119 -2.99 -8.98 14.14
CA VAL A 119 -3.95 -8.11 13.43
C VAL A 119 -3.36 -6.73 13.16
N ALA A 120 -2.67 -6.14 14.14
CA ALA A 120 -2.03 -4.84 13.96
C ALA A 120 -0.95 -4.87 12.86
N VAL A 121 -0.11 -5.90 12.83
CA VAL A 121 0.90 -6.08 11.76
C VAL A 121 0.24 -6.22 10.39
N ALA A 122 -0.80 -7.05 10.28
CA ALA A 122 -1.53 -7.21 9.03
C ALA A 122 -2.17 -5.90 8.53
N ALA A 123 -2.73 -5.10 9.45
CA ALA A 123 -3.28 -3.78 9.12
C ALA A 123 -2.21 -2.81 8.60
N VAL A 124 -1.03 -2.78 9.22
CA VAL A 124 0.10 -1.93 8.75
C VAL A 124 0.57 -2.37 7.36
N LEU A 125 0.71 -3.67 7.12
CA LEU A 125 1.10 -4.20 5.81
C LEU A 125 0.05 -3.89 4.74
N ALA A 126 -1.24 -4.05 5.05
CA ALA A 126 -2.33 -3.74 4.13
C ALA A 126 -2.37 -2.24 3.80
N ALA A 127 -2.19 -1.36 4.80
CA ALA A 127 -2.13 0.08 4.61
C ALA A 127 -0.91 0.48 3.76
N GLY A 128 0.27 -0.09 4.04
CA GLY A 128 1.48 0.16 3.26
C GLY A 128 1.35 -0.29 1.80
N TRP A 129 0.75 -1.45 1.58
CA TRP A 129 0.49 -1.96 0.23
C TRP A 129 -0.53 -1.11 -0.53
N ALA A 130 -1.63 -0.72 0.11
CA ALA A 130 -2.64 0.14 -0.49
C ALA A 130 -2.07 1.51 -0.89
N TRP A 131 -1.22 2.10 -0.04
CA TRP A 131 -0.53 3.35 -0.35
C TRP A 131 0.40 3.22 -1.56
N TRP A 132 1.17 2.13 -1.65
CA TRP A 132 2.05 1.88 -2.79
C TRP A 132 1.27 1.67 -4.09
N ALA A 133 0.18 0.88 -4.05
CA ALA A 133 -0.66 0.58 -5.21
C ALA A 133 -1.47 1.78 -5.70
N ALA A 134 -1.74 2.76 -4.83
CA ALA A 134 -2.44 3.99 -5.18
C ALA A 134 -1.54 5.05 -5.85
N ARG A 135 -0.24 4.79 -6.02
CA ARG A 135 0.66 5.73 -6.70
C ARG A 135 0.26 5.87 -8.17
N PRO A 136 0.13 7.10 -8.70
CA PRO A 136 -0.14 7.31 -10.10
C PRO A 136 0.96 6.67 -10.96
N ALA A 137 0.58 6.05 -12.07
CA ALA A 137 1.56 5.60 -13.05
C ALA A 137 2.34 6.83 -13.56
N PRO A 138 3.67 6.73 -13.70
CA PRO A 138 4.44 7.82 -14.30
C PRO A 138 3.92 8.11 -15.71
N PRO A 139 4.03 9.37 -16.17
CA PRO A 139 3.63 9.71 -17.52
C PRO A 139 4.42 8.87 -18.53
N PRO A 140 3.80 8.39 -19.62
CA PRO A 140 4.51 7.67 -20.66
C PRO A 140 5.64 8.52 -21.26
N VAL A 141 6.85 7.94 -21.28
CA VAL A 141 8.04 8.52 -21.91
C VAL A 141 8.44 7.63 -23.08
N ARG A 142 8.80 8.22 -24.21
CA ARG A 142 9.45 7.54 -25.33
C ARG A 142 10.76 8.24 -25.67
N GLU A 143 11.78 7.46 -26.00
CA GLU A 143 13.03 7.97 -26.56
C GLU A 143 12.80 8.32 -28.03
N GLU A 144 12.96 9.59 -28.37
CA GLU A 144 12.79 10.11 -29.71
C GLU A 144 13.60 11.41 -29.80
N ALA A 145 14.61 11.43 -30.68
CA ALA A 145 15.43 12.62 -30.89
C ALA A 145 14.59 13.75 -31.47
N ASN A 146 14.62 14.91 -30.82
CA ASN A 146 13.87 16.07 -31.26
C ASN A 146 14.59 16.74 -32.44
N PRO A 147 13.92 16.87 -33.60
CA PRO A 147 14.52 17.52 -34.77
C PRO A 147 14.69 19.03 -34.58
N LEU A 148 14.08 19.62 -33.55
CA LEU A 148 14.15 21.04 -33.23
C LEU A 148 15.17 21.30 -32.12
N PRO A 149 15.94 22.40 -32.18
CA PRO A 149 16.95 22.73 -31.16
C PRO A 149 16.35 23.29 -29.86
N VAL A 150 15.02 23.31 -29.74
CA VAL A 150 14.29 23.83 -28.57
C VAL A 150 13.20 22.86 -28.17
N ALA A 151 12.86 22.87 -26.89
CA ALA A 151 11.71 22.12 -26.39
C ALA A 151 10.41 22.69 -26.98
N TRP A 152 9.45 21.81 -27.26
CA TRP A 152 8.16 22.22 -27.81
C TRP A 152 7.05 21.29 -27.35
N TYR A 153 5.82 21.80 -27.37
CA TYR A 153 4.66 21.07 -26.91
C TYR A 153 3.55 21.08 -27.97
N ALA A 154 2.98 19.91 -28.25
CA ALA A 154 1.79 19.75 -29.06
C ALA A 154 1.01 18.50 -28.64
N GLU A 155 -0.32 18.52 -28.81
CA GLU A 155 -1.20 17.35 -28.64
C GLU A 155 -1.08 16.58 -27.30
N GLY A 156 -0.60 17.23 -26.24
CA GLY A 156 -0.39 16.55 -24.95
C GLY A 156 0.95 15.85 -24.83
N GLU A 157 1.90 16.18 -25.70
CA GLU A 157 3.26 15.65 -25.72
C GLU A 157 4.26 16.79 -25.67
N LEU A 158 5.19 16.70 -24.72
CA LEU A 158 6.30 17.62 -24.53
C LEU A 158 7.56 16.96 -25.10
N HIS A 159 8.14 17.58 -26.12
CA HIS A 159 9.33 17.12 -26.81
C HIS A 159 10.55 17.84 -26.22
N LEU A 160 11.44 17.07 -25.57
CA LEU A 160 12.75 17.51 -25.07
C LEU A 160 13.83 17.11 -26.09
N ALA A 161 15.12 17.20 -25.74
CA ALA A 161 16.20 16.88 -26.69
C ALA A 161 16.13 15.44 -27.21
N ASP A 162 15.99 14.46 -26.31
CA ASP A 162 16.07 13.02 -26.64
C ASP A 162 14.82 12.22 -26.25
N VAL A 163 13.85 12.87 -25.61
CA VAL A 163 12.66 12.21 -25.07
C VAL A 163 11.38 12.99 -25.38
N VAL A 164 10.28 12.25 -25.50
CA VAL A 164 8.93 12.81 -25.58
C VAL A 164 8.12 12.29 -24.41
N VAL A 165 7.58 13.23 -23.63
CA VAL A 165 6.81 12.95 -22.42
C VAL A 165 5.35 13.29 -22.66
N ARG A 166 4.46 12.32 -22.41
CA ARG A 166 3.01 12.57 -22.51
C ARG A 166 2.52 13.33 -21.28
N LEU A 167 2.44 14.65 -21.41
CA LEU A 167 2.03 15.57 -20.37
C LEU A 167 0.80 16.38 -20.80
N ARG A 168 -0.38 16.06 -20.28
CA ARG A 168 -1.62 16.70 -20.75
C ARG A 168 -1.82 18.07 -20.11
N GLY A 169 -2.24 19.02 -20.94
CA GLY A 169 -2.76 20.28 -20.46
C GLY A 169 -1.68 21.24 -19.97
N VAL A 170 -0.48 21.15 -20.53
CA VAL A 170 0.53 22.20 -20.40
C VAL A 170 -0.05 23.51 -20.91
N GLU A 171 -0.05 24.52 -20.06
CA GLU A 171 -0.46 25.90 -20.35
C GLU A 171 0.77 26.76 -20.67
N ALA A 172 1.85 26.54 -19.91
CA ALA A 172 3.12 27.23 -20.01
C ALA A 172 4.25 26.24 -19.70
N PHE A 173 5.42 26.40 -20.30
CA PHE A 173 6.62 25.68 -19.89
C PHE A 173 7.85 26.52 -20.13
N VAL A 174 9.00 26.28 -19.51
CA VAL A 174 10.25 26.99 -19.80
C VAL A 174 11.42 26.03 -19.69
N ALA A 175 12.42 26.21 -20.54
CA ALA A 175 13.67 25.46 -20.42
C ALA A 175 14.43 25.87 -19.15
N ASP A 176 14.92 24.87 -18.40
CA ASP A 176 15.75 25.02 -17.22
C ASP A 176 16.94 24.05 -17.30
N GLY A 177 18.03 24.51 -17.91
CA GLY A 177 19.16 23.66 -18.27
C GLY A 177 18.75 22.58 -19.27
N SER A 178 18.92 21.30 -18.90
CA SER A 178 18.47 20.15 -19.69
C SER A 178 17.04 19.70 -19.36
N ALA A 179 16.40 20.34 -18.39
CA ALA A 179 15.04 20.06 -17.96
C ALA A 179 14.06 21.10 -18.52
N VAL A 180 12.77 20.82 -18.37
CA VAL A 180 11.68 21.74 -18.66
C VAL A 180 10.80 21.87 -17.43
N VAL A 181 10.49 23.09 -17.01
CA VAL A 181 9.49 23.35 -15.97
C VAL A 181 8.18 23.75 -16.64
N ALA A 182 7.11 23.00 -16.41
CA ALA A 182 5.79 23.18 -17.02
C ALA A 182 4.72 23.50 -15.98
N ARG A 183 3.86 24.48 -16.29
CA ARG A 183 2.60 24.73 -15.58
C ARG A 183 1.46 24.07 -16.34
N LEU A 184 0.72 23.22 -15.64
CA LEU A 184 -0.50 22.62 -16.16
C LEU A 184 -1.68 23.56 -15.96
N ARG A 185 -2.75 23.38 -16.75
CA ARG A 185 -4.05 24.07 -16.57
C ARG A 185 -4.69 23.86 -15.20
N SER A 186 -4.26 22.85 -14.44
CA SER A 186 -4.66 22.64 -13.04
C SER A 186 -4.01 23.65 -12.08
N GLY A 187 -2.98 24.39 -12.52
CA GLY A 187 -2.11 25.22 -11.70
C GLY A 187 -0.89 24.48 -11.14
N GLU A 188 -0.81 23.16 -11.33
CA GLU A 188 0.34 22.35 -10.89
C GLU A 188 1.59 22.69 -11.71
N VAL A 189 2.73 22.80 -11.02
CA VAL A 189 4.04 23.07 -11.63
C VAL A 189 4.89 21.81 -11.51
N LEU A 190 5.35 21.33 -12.65
CA LEU A 190 6.10 20.08 -12.79
C LEU A 190 7.44 20.37 -13.46
N ARG A 191 8.49 19.69 -13.02
CA ARG A 191 9.79 19.62 -13.70
C ARG A 191 9.88 18.29 -14.43
N VAL A 192 10.27 18.36 -15.69
CA VAL A 192 10.54 17.23 -16.57
C VAL A 192 12.04 17.21 -16.85
N ASP A 193 12.76 16.21 -16.36
CA ASP A 193 14.20 16.07 -16.61
C ASP A 193 14.50 15.57 -18.04
N ALA A 194 15.80 15.46 -18.37
CA ALA A 194 16.26 15.08 -19.71
C ALA A 194 15.89 13.62 -20.07
N GLU A 195 15.65 12.79 -19.06
CA GLU A 195 15.26 11.39 -19.17
C GLU A 195 13.72 11.21 -19.16
N GLY A 196 12.96 12.30 -19.01
CA GLY A 196 11.50 12.32 -18.97
C GLY A 196 10.89 12.02 -17.61
N GLY A 197 11.70 11.97 -16.54
CA GLY A 197 11.24 11.94 -15.17
C GLY A 197 10.45 13.20 -14.82
N VAL A 198 9.31 13.02 -14.16
CA VAL A 198 8.38 14.12 -13.83
C VAL A 198 8.22 14.23 -12.32
N GLU A 199 8.52 15.40 -11.78
CA GLU A 199 8.45 15.70 -10.36
C GLU A 199 7.73 17.04 -10.10
N PRO A 200 6.96 17.16 -9.01
CA PRO A 200 6.36 18.43 -8.63
C PRO A 200 7.41 19.42 -8.14
N VAL A 201 7.21 20.70 -8.44
CA VAL A 201 8.07 21.81 -7.98
C VAL A 201 7.25 22.77 -7.13
N GLU A 202 7.77 23.14 -5.96
CA GLU A 202 7.09 24.07 -5.04
C GLU A 202 7.17 25.53 -5.50
N GLU A 203 8.30 25.94 -6.08
CA GLU A 203 8.54 27.31 -6.55
C GLU A 203 8.83 27.33 -8.04
N ALA A 204 7.96 28.01 -8.81
CA ALA A 204 8.13 28.13 -10.26
C ALA A 204 9.24 29.14 -10.60
N PRO A 205 10.08 28.87 -11.63
CA PRO A 205 11.02 29.85 -12.13
C PRO A 205 10.26 31.07 -12.68
N ALA A 206 10.75 32.28 -12.39
CA ALA A 206 10.11 33.53 -12.81
C ALA A 206 9.91 33.59 -14.34
N ALA A 207 10.82 32.98 -15.10
CA ALA A 207 10.77 32.87 -16.55
C ALA A 207 9.51 32.15 -17.09
N LEU A 208 8.79 31.40 -16.24
CA LEU A 208 7.53 30.74 -16.60
C LEU A 208 6.39 31.75 -16.79
N ASP A 209 6.46 32.89 -16.11
CA ASP A 209 5.50 33.99 -16.21
C ASP A 209 5.97 35.10 -17.16
N ASP A 210 7.28 35.16 -17.44
CA ASP A 210 7.84 36.11 -18.38
C ASP A 210 7.56 35.70 -19.84
N VAL A 211 7.27 36.70 -20.68
CA VAL A 211 7.16 36.54 -22.14
C VAL A 211 8.35 37.26 -22.78
N PRO A 212 9.32 36.53 -23.37
CA PRO A 212 10.47 37.16 -24.01
C PRO A 212 10.02 38.06 -25.17
N VAL A 213 10.62 39.24 -25.27
CA VAL A 213 10.38 40.17 -26.40
C VAL A 213 11.44 39.91 -27.49
N PRO A 214 11.07 39.38 -28.67
CA PRO A 214 12.03 39.11 -29.72
C PRO A 214 12.56 40.40 -30.37
N PRO A 215 13.81 40.40 -30.89
CA PRO A 215 14.31 41.48 -31.71
C PRO A 215 13.49 41.57 -33.02
N PRO A 216 13.43 42.75 -33.66
CA PRO A 216 12.81 42.88 -34.98
C PRO A 216 13.53 41.98 -35.99
N VAL A 217 12.80 41.04 -36.59
CA VAL A 217 13.34 40.08 -37.56
C VAL A 217 13.08 40.59 -38.98
N VAL A 218 14.14 40.76 -39.77
CA VAL A 218 14.06 41.32 -41.14
C VAL A 218 14.12 40.23 -42.22
N ALA A 219 14.49 38.99 -41.85
CA ALA A 219 14.92 37.95 -42.77
C ALA A 219 14.07 36.66 -42.78
N LEU A 220 12.76 36.72 -42.46
CA LEU A 220 11.89 35.52 -42.47
C LEU A 220 11.42 35.09 -43.88
N GLY A 221 11.83 35.80 -44.94
CA GLY A 221 11.58 35.38 -46.32
C GLY A 221 10.08 35.32 -46.69
N PRO A 222 9.58 34.23 -47.30
CA PRO A 222 8.19 34.11 -47.78
C PRO A 222 7.15 33.77 -46.68
N TYR A 223 7.54 33.80 -45.40
CA TYR A 223 6.69 33.44 -44.28
C TYR A 223 6.26 34.70 -43.53
N ASP A 224 5.01 35.12 -43.76
CA ASP A 224 4.56 36.46 -43.38
C ASP A 224 4.01 36.56 -41.95
N VAL A 225 3.80 35.44 -41.24
CA VAL A 225 3.18 35.43 -39.90
C VAL A 225 4.11 34.80 -38.86
N LEU A 226 4.73 35.66 -38.04
CA LEU A 226 5.42 35.23 -36.83
C LEU A 226 4.38 34.89 -35.75
N VAL A 227 4.36 33.63 -35.32
CA VAL A 227 3.42 33.12 -34.31
C VAL A 227 4.00 33.27 -32.90
N GLN A 228 5.26 32.84 -32.73
CA GLN A 228 5.93 32.83 -31.44
C GLN A 228 7.44 32.90 -31.64
N SER A 229 8.16 33.45 -30.64
CA SER A 229 9.62 33.49 -30.64
C SER A 229 10.16 33.12 -29.27
N VAL A 230 11.23 32.34 -29.24
CA VAL A 230 11.85 31.89 -27.99
C VAL A 230 13.37 32.05 -28.06
N PRO A 231 14.02 32.52 -26.99
CA PRO A 231 15.47 32.62 -26.95
C PRO A 231 16.09 31.22 -26.89
N MET A 232 17.22 31.03 -27.56
CA MET A 232 17.98 29.79 -27.50
C MET A 232 19.08 29.85 -26.43
N ALA A 233 19.43 28.70 -25.85
CA ALA A 233 20.43 28.60 -24.78
C ALA A 233 21.85 29.01 -25.24
N ASP A 234 22.20 28.75 -26.49
CA ASP A 234 23.46 29.13 -27.15
C ASP A 234 23.42 30.55 -27.76
N GLY A 235 22.32 31.28 -27.53
CA GLY A 235 22.07 32.60 -28.09
C GLY A 235 21.33 32.55 -29.43
N GLY A 236 20.69 33.67 -29.77
CA GLY A 236 19.78 33.73 -30.91
C GLY A 236 18.34 33.38 -30.52
N TRP A 237 17.52 33.13 -31.55
CA TRP A 237 16.07 32.98 -31.41
C TRP A 237 15.55 31.88 -32.32
N ALA A 238 14.61 31.09 -31.81
CA ALA A 238 13.80 30.19 -32.61
C ALA A 238 12.41 30.81 -32.81
N HIS A 239 11.99 30.92 -34.07
CA HIS A 239 10.75 31.56 -34.47
C HIS A 239 9.79 30.52 -35.05
N LEU A 240 8.61 30.40 -34.45
CA LEU A 240 7.50 29.68 -35.04
C LEU A 240 6.82 30.60 -36.05
N ILE A 241 6.78 30.17 -37.30
CA ILE A 241 6.17 30.91 -38.41
C ILE A 241 5.02 30.10 -39.02
N ASP A 242 3.99 30.80 -39.49
CA ASP A 242 2.87 30.23 -40.23
C ASP A 242 2.95 30.66 -41.70
N SER A 243 2.80 29.70 -42.61
CA SER A 243 2.87 29.89 -44.07
C SER A 243 1.59 30.46 -44.70
N SER A 244 0.59 30.82 -43.91
CA SER A 244 -0.69 31.32 -44.41
C SER A 244 -0.68 32.82 -44.78
N ARG A 245 -0.12 33.17 -45.95
CA ARG A 245 -0.66 34.19 -46.90
C ARG A 245 0.34 34.56 -48.00
N ARG A 246 -0.03 34.30 -49.26
CA ARG A 246 -0.01 35.32 -50.31
C ARG A 246 -1.34 35.23 -51.04
N ASP A 247 -2.04 36.36 -51.15
CA ASP A 247 -3.21 36.47 -52.01
C ASP A 247 -2.83 36.09 -53.44
N GLY A 248 -3.50 35.08 -54.01
CA GLY A 248 -3.32 34.66 -55.41
C GLY A 248 -2.86 33.22 -55.66
N ALA A 249 -2.50 32.44 -54.62
CA ALA A 249 -2.23 31.01 -54.80
C ALA A 249 -3.57 30.25 -54.92
N GLN A 250 -3.96 29.89 -56.14
CA GLN A 250 -5.19 29.16 -56.41
C GLN A 250 -5.19 27.78 -55.73
N ASP A 251 -6.27 27.54 -55.00
CA ASP A 251 -6.62 26.34 -54.23
C ASP A 251 -6.70 25.07 -55.09
N ALA A 252 -5.99 24.02 -54.66
CA ALA A 252 -6.40 22.63 -54.90
C ALA A 252 -5.87 21.63 -53.84
N VAL A 253 -4.93 22.00 -52.97
CA VAL A 253 -4.40 21.11 -51.92
C VAL A 253 -4.64 21.73 -50.55
N ARG A 254 -5.93 21.84 -50.22
CA ARG A 254 -6.42 22.40 -48.96
C ARG A 254 -6.84 21.28 -48.01
N GLN A 255 -5.91 20.40 -47.65
CA GLN A 255 -6.18 19.29 -46.71
C GLN A 255 -4.93 18.93 -45.89
N SER A 256 -4.68 19.69 -44.82
CA SER A 256 -4.27 19.21 -43.49
C SER A 256 -3.75 20.41 -42.67
N GLU A 257 -4.37 20.72 -41.54
CA GLU A 257 -3.90 21.75 -40.59
C GLU A 257 -2.49 21.47 -40.03
N SER A 258 -1.99 20.24 -40.16
CA SER A 258 -0.73 19.75 -39.60
C SER A 258 0.56 20.11 -40.37
N GLY A 259 0.46 20.86 -41.48
CA GLY A 259 1.61 21.14 -42.37
C GLY A 259 2.00 22.61 -42.53
N ARG A 260 1.44 23.53 -41.73
CA ARG A 260 1.55 24.98 -42.00
C ARG A 260 2.59 25.73 -41.19
N ARG A 261 3.15 25.10 -40.16
CA ARG A 261 4.06 25.74 -39.22
C ARG A 261 5.49 25.24 -39.42
N ALA A 262 6.42 26.18 -39.50
CA ALA A 262 7.84 25.89 -39.56
C ALA A 262 8.56 26.60 -38.40
N LEU A 263 9.67 26.03 -37.97
CA LEU A 263 10.60 26.66 -37.05
C LEU A 263 11.76 27.24 -37.86
N VAL A 264 12.06 28.52 -37.66
CA VAL A 264 13.25 29.18 -38.21
C VAL A 264 14.17 29.59 -37.08
N VAL A 265 15.42 29.18 -37.17
CA VAL A 265 16.45 29.48 -36.17
C VAL A 265 17.30 30.65 -36.66
N CYS A 266 17.31 31.75 -35.93
CA CYS A 266 18.10 32.93 -36.22
C CYS A 266 19.20 33.11 -35.17
N ARG A 267 20.46 32.89 -35.56
CA ARG A 267 21.63 33.10 -34.68
C ARG A 267 21.94 34.58 -34.50
N THR A 268 21.58 35.41 -35.47
CA THR A 268 21.63 36.87 -35.39
C THR A 268 20.35 37.46 -35.99
N PRO A 269 20.03 38.75 -35.74
CA PRO A 269 18.83 39.39 -36.31
C PRO A 269 18.74 39.38 -37.85
N THR A 270 19.87 39.12 -38.53
CA THR A 270 19.99 39.14 -39.99
C THR A 270 20.40 37.79 -40.59
N ALA A 271 20.69 36.77 -39.78
CA ALA A 271 21.13 35.46 -40.25
C ALA A 271 20.29 34.33 -39.63
N CYS A 272 19.44 33.74 -40.47
CA CYS A 272 18.56 32.64 -40.11
C CYS A 272 18.87 31.41 -40.97
N GLY A 273 18.72 30.22 -40.39
CA GLY A 273 18.85 28.94 -41.08
C GLY A 273 17.63 28.59 -41.94
N GLU A 274 17.66 27.41 -42.55
CA GLU A 274 16.53 26.89 -43.30
C GLU A 274 15.34 26.56 -42.37
N PRO A 275 14.09 26.85 -42.77
CA PRO A 275 12.91 26.49 -42.00
C PRO A 275 12.75 24.97 -41.87
N VAL A 276 12.54 24.48 -40.65
CA VAL A 276 12.22 23.07 -40.36
C VAL A 276 10.71 22.94 -40.15
N THR A 277 10.03 22.11 -40.96
CA THR A 277 8.58 21.91 -40.81
C THR A 277 8.29 21.12 -39.55
N VAL A 278 7.37 21.60 -38.71
CA VAL A 278 6.92 20.87 -37.51
C VAL A 278 5.70 20.05 -37.86
N VAL A 279 5.86 18.73 -37.88
CA VAL A 279 4.78 17.79 -38.22
C VAL A 279 4.03 17.41 -36.94
N ALA A 280 3.09 18.26 -36.55
CA ALA A 280 2.21 18.03 -35.41
C ALA A 280 0.80 18.55 -35.70
N GLY A 281 -0.23 17.89 -35.18
CA GLY A 281 -1.58 18.47 -35.17
C GLY A 281 -1.76 19.46 -34.00
N GLY A 282 -2.86 20.22 -34.03
CA GLY A 282 -3.23 21.13 -32.95
C GLY A 282 -2.37 22.40 -32.80
N THR A 283 -2.39 23.00 -31.61
CA THR A 283 -1.61 24.20 -31.26
C THR A 283 -0.20 23.81 -30.82
N ILE A 284 0.81 24.38 -31.48
CA ILE A 284 2.21 24.23 -31.09
C ILE A 284 2.57 25.37 -30.15
N LEU A 285 3.16 25.03 -29.01
CA LEU A 285 3.75 25.99 -28.08
C LEU A 285 5.27 25.81 -28.08
N LEU A 286 5.99 26.92 -28.25
CA LEU A 286 7.43 27.01 -27.99
C LEU A 286 7.65 27.75 -26.67
N ARG A 287 8.68 27.43 -25.90
CA ARG A 287 9.19 28.33 -24.85
C ARG A 287 10.63 28.02 -24.49
#